data_AF-A0A222PC80-F1
#
_entry.id   AF-A0A222PC80-F1
#
_cell.length_a   1.000
_cell.length_b   1.000
_cell.length_c   1.000
_cell.angle_alpha   90.00
_cell.angle_beta   90.00
_cell.angle_gamma   90.00
#
_symmetry.space_group_name_H-M   'P 1'
#
loop_
_entity.id
_entity.type
_entity.pdbx_description
1 polymer ?
#
loop_
_entity_poly.entity_id
_entity_poly.type
_entity_poly.pdbx_seq_one_letter_code
_entity_poly.pdbx_strand_id
1 'polypeptide(L)'
;MNLDYRTNNPRWGLKGIYFNNLYEYIKTLGFLSNIRHYKNTSLNQSISYFDKSISMHVEGNDVDGAWNEECRIHYYKDEAQLNSVLVSLYNAKSAGVGSISLRINSNLYINHLINDFNFVVQGNDYVKNVLPSLNNTTILSILINKIKEISSDEIKRVFFEGWNL
;
A
#
# COMPACT_ATOMS: atom_id res chain seq x y z
N MET A 1 0.35 -15.43 -9.48
CA MET A 1 0.45 -14.32 -8.49
C MET A 1 -0.68 -14.42 -7.47
N ASN A 2 -0.47 -14.09 -6.17
CA ASN A 2 -1.59 -13.96 -5.21
C ASN A 2 -2.26 -12.58 -5.34
N LEU A 3 -3.60 -12.56 -5.38
CA LEU A 3 -4.42 -11.33 -5.46
C LEU A 3 -5.34 -11.13 -4.25
N ASP A 4 -5.40 -12.12 -3.34
CA ASP A 4 -6.20 -12.05 -2.13
C ASP A 4 -5.30 -11.89 -0.90
N TYR A 5 -5.34 -10.70 -0.31
CA TYR A 5 -4.62 -10.33 0.91
C TYR A 5 -5.60 -10.05 2.05
N ARG A 6 -6.77 -10.69 2.02
CA ARG A 6 -7.75 -10.66 3.11
C ARG A 6 -7.42 -11.70 4.17
N THR A 7 -7.68 -11.34 5.42
CA THR A 7 -7.67 -12.22 6.58
C THR A 7 -9.10 -12.48 7.02
N ASN A 8 -9.37 -13.72 7.43
CA ASN A 8 -10.65 -14.03 8.04
C ASN A 8 -10.64 -13.62 9.52
N ASN A 9 -11.35 -12.55 9.84
CA ASN A 9 -11.57 -12.16 11.23
C ASN A 9 -12.88 -12.80 11.73
N PRO A 10 -12.86 -13.62 12.79
CA PRO A 10 -14.06 -14.30 13.30
C PRO A 10 -15.23 -13.36 13.65
N ARG A 11 -14.95 -12.08 13.95
CA ARG A 11 -15.96 -11.09 14.38
C ARG A 11 -16.52 -10.26 13.24
N TRP A 12 -15.76 -10.08 12.15
CA TRP A 12 -16.09 -9.12 11.08
C TRP A 12 -15.99 -9.70 9.66
N GLY A 13 -15.72 -11.00 9.54
CA GLY A 13 -15.52 -11.69 8.26
C GLY A 13 -14.20 -11.35 7.59
N LEU A 14 -14.14 -11.55 6.27
CA LEU A 14 -12.94 -11.26 5.47
C LEU A 14 -12.64 -9.76 5.45
N LYS A 15 -11.44 -9.38 5.89
CA LYS A 15 -10.93 -8.01 5.91
C LYS A 15 -9.54 -7.93 5.30
N GLY A 16 -9.27 -6.88 4.55
CA GLY A 16 -7.99 -6.66 3.87
C GLY A 16 -8.18 -6.35 2.40
N ILE A 17 -7.08 -6.30 1.66
CA ILE A 17 -7.08 -5.93 0.25
C ILE A 17 -7.33 -7.17 -0.62
N TYR A 18 -8.24 -7.03 -1.57
CA TYR A 18 -8.46 -8.00 -2.64
C TYR A 18 -8.37 -7.26 -3.98
N PHE A 19 -7.52 -7.75 -4.88
CA PHE A 19 -7.37 -7.20 -6.22
C PHE A 19 -8.22 -8.00 -7.20
N ASN A 20 -9.07 -7.34 -7.98
CA ASN A 20 -9.94 -8.05 -8.93
C ASN A 20 -9.15 -8.63 -10.11
N ASN A 21 -8.00 -8.04 -10.41
CA ASN A 21 -7.16 -8.43 -11.51
C ASN A 21 -5.71 -8.01 -11.27
N LEU A 22 -4.83 -8.49 -12.15
CA LEU A 22 -3.40 -8.24 -12.09
C LEU A 22 -3.04 -6.75 -12.30
N TYR A 23 -3.83 -6.03 -13.10
CA TYR A 23 -3.59 -4.61 -13.40
C TYR A 23 -3.78 -3.73 -12.17
N GLU A 24 -4.86 -3.97 -11.40
CA GLU A 24 -5.09 -3.29 -10.12
C GLU A 24 -3.93 -3.52 -9.14
N TYR A 25 -3.45 -4.77 -9.06
CA TYR A 25 -2.31 -5.13 -8.21
C TYR A 25 -1.04 -4.39 -8.64
N ILE A 26 -0.68 -4.43 -9.92
CA ILE A 26 0.54 -3.80 -10.46
C ILE A 26 0.48 -2.29 -10.26
N LYS A 27 -0.65 -1.66 -10.59
CA LYS A 27 -0.86 -0.22 -10.43
C LYS A 27 -0.75 0.19 -8.97
N THR A 28 -1.37 -0.56 -8.06
CA THR A 28 -1.29 -0.29 -6.62
C THR A 28 0.14 -0.42 -6.10
N LEU A 29 0.88 -1.44 -6.55
CA LEU A 29 2.29 -1.58 -6.19
C LEU A 29 3.13 -0.40 -6.71
N GLY A 30 2.91 0.04 -7.95
CA GLY A 30 3.55 1.23 -8.51
C GLY A 30 3.29 2.48 -7.69
N PHE A 31 2.03 2.69 -7.30
CA PHE A 31 1.61 3.78 -6.41
C PHE A 31 2.34 3.74 -5.06
N LEU A 32 2.36 2.59 -4.39
CA LEU A 32 3.01 2.44 -3.08
C LEU A 32 4.54 2.49 -3.17
N SER A 33 5.11 2.28 -4.35
CA SER A 33 6.56 2.33 -4.57
C SER A 33 7.09 3.76 -4.67
N ASN A 34 6.24 4.74 -4.97
CA ASN A 34 6.67 6.13 -5.11
C ASN A 34 6.68 6.84 -3.75
N ILE A 35 7.90 7.10 -3.26
CA ILE A 35 8.12 7.78 -1.98
C ILE A 35 7.41 9.14 -1.91
N ARG A 36 7.19 9.84 -3.03
CA ARG A 36 6.49 11.12 -3.07
C ARG A 36 5.06 11.07 -2.53
N HIS A 37 4.39 9.93 -2.67
CA HIS A 37 3.03 9.76 -2.18
C HIS A 37 2.97 9.71 -0.64
N TYR A 38 4.10 9.54 0.05
CA TYR A 38 4.16 9.44 1.49
C TYR A 38 4.24 10.82 2.16
N LYS A 39 3.38 11.05 3.15
CA LYS A 39 3.20 12.33 3.86
C LYS A 39 4.47 12.84 4.56
N ASN A 40 5.30 11.93 5.06
CA ASN A 40 6.50 12.26 5.84
C ASN A 40 7.75 12.51 5.00
N THR A 41 7.60 12.86 3.72
CA THR A 41 8.73 13.08 2.81
C THR A 41 8.99 14.56 2.60
N SER A 42 10.27 14.96 2.75
CA SER A 42 10.74 16.35 2.67
C SER A 42 10.81 16.91 1.24
N LEU A 43 9.98 16.38 0.33
CA LEU A 43 9.97 16.82 -1.06
C LEU A 43 9.20 18.14 -1.17
N ASN A 44 9.90 19.17 -1.66
CA ASN A 44 9.47 20.56 -1.64
C ASN A 44 8.53 20.96 -2.79
N GLN A 45 8.22 20.03 -3.71
CA GLN A 45 7.32 20.30 -4.84
C GLN A 45 6.28 19.19 -4.95
N SER A 46 5.00 19.59 -4.98
CA SER A 46 3.89 18.72 -5.39
C SER A 46 3.83 18.73 -6.91
N ILE A 47 3.96 17.55 -7.52
CA ILE A 47 3.89 17.27 -8.95
C ILE A 47 2.54 16.63 -9.29
N SER A 48 1.94 15.87 -8.37
CA SER A 48 0.65 15.19 -8.57
C SER A 48 -0.33 15.43 -7.42
N TYR A 49 -1.59 15.06 -7.63
CA TYR A 49 -2.64 15.15 -6.61
C TYR A 49 -2.34 14.21 -5.42
N PHE A 50 -1.77 13.04 -5.72
CA PHE A 50 -1.51 12.00 -4.73
C PHE A 50 -0.17 12.15 -3.99
N ASP A 51 0.61 13.19 -4.27
CA ASP A 51 1.73 13.52 -3.41
C ASP A 51 1.28 13.75 -1.96
N LYS A 52 2.05 13.19 -1.02
CA LYS A 52 1.77 13.23 0.42
C LYS A 52 0.35 12.75 0.79
N SER A 53 -0.21 11.82 0.01
CA SER A 53 -1.57 11.29 0.19
C SER A 53 -1.65 10.10 1.12
N ILE A 54 -0.55 9.40 1.39
CA ILE A 54 -0.54 8.19 2.22
C ILE A 54 0.53 8.18 3.31
N SER A 55 0.38 7.24 4.24
CA SER A 55 1.47 6.67 5.03
C SER A 55 1.14 5.22 5.33
N MET A 56 2.15 4.37 5.54
CA MET A 56 1.96 2.96 5.88
C MET A 56 2.64 2.67 7.20
N HIS A 57 1.98 1.87 8.03
CA HIS A 57 2.41 1.60 9.39
C HIS A 57 2.28 0.12 9.71
N VAL A 58 3.22 -0.38 10.51
CA VAL A 58 3.02 -1.54 11.39
C VAL A 58 2.78 -0.95 12.79
N GLU A 59 1.58 -1.12 13.30
CA GLU A 59 1.13 -0.64 14.61
C GLU A 59 1.25 -1.77 15.63
N GLY A 60 2.01 -1.55 16.71
CA GLY A 60 2.21 -2.50 17.81
C GLY A 60 1.00 -2.60 18.73
N ASN A 61 -0.21 -2.79 18.16
CA ASN A 61 -1.45 -2.88 18.93
C ASN A 61 -1.48 -4.15 19.82
N ASP A 62 -0.56 -5.09 19.63
CA ASP A 62 -0.29 -6.22 20.53
C ASP A 62 0.21 -5.77 21.90
N VAL A 63 0.92 -4.64 21.98
CA VAL A 63 1.31 -4.01 23.25
C VAL A 63 0.08 -3.60 24.08
N ASP A 64 -1.04 -3.30 23.42
CA ASP A 64 -2.32 -2.92 24.02
C ASP A 64 -3.34 -4.08 24.05
N GLY A 65 -2.89 -5.33 23.88
CA GLY A 65 -3.71 -6.53 24.03
C GLY A 65 -4.47 -6.98 22.79
N ALA A 66 -4.16 -6.45 21.61
CA ALA A 66 -4.59 -7.06 20.35
C ALA A 66 -3.87 -8.39 20.12
N TRP A 67 -4.46 -9.26 19.28
CA TRP A 67 -3.89 -10.57 19.00
C TRP A 67 -2.58 -10.54 18.20
N ASN A 68 -2.29 -9.46 17.47
CA ASN A 68 -1.08 -9.28 16.66
C ASN A 68 -0.89 -7.78 16.32
N GLU A 69 0.32 -7.43 15.87
CA GLU A 69 0.60 -6.15 15.18
C GLU A 69 -0.41 -5.93 14.03
N GLU A 70 -0.81 -4.67 13.81
CA GLU A 70 -1.74 -4.30 12.76
C GLU A 70 -1.06 -3.44 11.70
N CYS A 71 -1.08 -3.89 10.44
CA CYS A 71 -0.58 -3.11 9.33
C CYS A 71 -1.70 -2.32 8.66
N ARG A 72 -1.52 -1.00 8.55
CA ARG A 72 -2.50 -0.09 7.96
C ARG A 72 -1.87 0.86 6.96
N ILE A 73 -2.62 1.14 5.89
CA ILE A 73 -2.37 2.29 5.03
C ILE A 73 -3.32 3.41 5.46
N HIS A 74 -2.77 4.55 5.84
CA HIS A 74 -3.52 5.77 6.10
C HIS A 74 -3.57 6.61 4.84
N TYR A 75 -4.75 7.11 4.50
CA TYR A 75 -4.96 7.98 3.35
C TYR A 75 -5.53 9.34 3.81
N TYR A 76 -5.05 10.41 3.18
CA TYR A 76 -5.21 11.80 3.65
C TYR A 76 -5.88 12.73 2.64
N LYS A 77 -6.32 12.22 1.49
CA LYS A 77 -6.96 13.02 0.43
C LYS A 77 -8.44 12.66 0.32
N ASP A 78 -9.09 13.13 -0.75
CA ASP A 78 -10.50 12.90 -1.01
C ASP A 78 -10.81 11.43 -1.32
N GLU A 79 -11.87 10.91 -0.69
CA GLU A 79 -12.29 9.51 -0.82
C GLU A 79 -12.71 9.14 -2.25
N ALA A 80 -13.37 10.05 -2.98
CA ALA A 80 -13.80 9.79 -4.34
C ALA A 80 -12.62 9.61 -5.30
N GLN A 81 -11.50 10.32 -5.04
CA GLN A 81 -10.26 10.13 -5.78
C GLN A 81 -9.65 8.74 -5.52
N LEU A 82 -9.68 8.24 -4.29
CA LEU A 82 -9.20 6.88 -4.02
C LEU A 82 -10.04 5.83 -4.76
N ASN A 83 -11.37 6.00 -4.76
CA ASN A 83 -12.30 5.10 -5.44
C ASN A 83 -12.07 5.04 -6.95
N SER A 84 -11.77 6.17 -7.58
CA SER A 84 -11.65 6.26 -9.04
C SER A 84 -10.37 5.63 -9.59
N VAL A 85 -9.27 5.62 -8.84
CA VAL A 85 -7.96 5.15 -9.35
C VAL A 85 -7.36 3.94 -8.64
N LEU A 86 -7.75 3.68 -7.38
CA LEU A 86 -7.19 2.63 -6.51
C LEU A 86 -8.32 1.88 -5.78
N VAL A 87 -9.29 1.38 -6.55
CA VAL A 87 -10.53 0.78 -6.05
C VAL A 87 -10.32 -0.35 -5.02
N SER A 88 -9.26 -1.15 -5.17
CA SER A 88 -8.95 -2.26 -4.25
C SER A 88 -8.57 -1.74 -2.85
N LEU A 89 -7.87 -0.60 -2.77
CA LEU A 89 -7.59 0.09 -1.50
C LEU A 89 -8.86 0.72 -0.93
N TYR A 90 -9.66 1.36 -1.79
CA TYR A 90 -10.95 1.94 -1.39
C TYR A 90 -11.91 0.89 -0.81
N ASN A 91 -11.96 -0.31 -1.37
CA ASN A 91 -12.83 -1.38 -0.88
C ASN A 91 -12.39 -1.95 0.48
N ALA A 92 -11.10 -1.85 0.80
CA ALA A 92 -10.53 -2.30 2.08
C ALA A 92 -10.53 -1.22 3.18
N LYS A 93 -11.13 -0.06 2.92
CA LYS A 93 -11.11 1.09 3.83
C LYS A 93 -12.08 0.94 5.01
N SER A 94 -11.81 1.75 6.01
CA SER A 94 -12.63 2.04 7.18
C SER A 94 -12.52 3.54 7.49
N ALA A 95 -13.39 4.05 8.37
CA ALA A 95 -13.36 5.44 8.78
C ALA A 95 -12.00 5.82 9.39
N GLY A 96 -11.48 6.98 8.98
CA GLY A 96 -10.30 7.59 9.56
C GLY A 96 -10.51 8.14 10.97
N VAL A 97 -9.44 8.65 11.57
CA VAL A 97 -9.42 9.28 12.90
C VAL A 97 -8.51 10.50 12.85
N GLY A 98 -8.95 11.61 13.47
CA GLY A 98 -8.17 12.85 13.50
C GLY A 98 -7.93 13.40 12.09
N SER A 99 -6.66 13.54 11.70
CA SER A 99 -6.28 14.05 10.36
C SER A 99 -6.28 12.98 9.25
N ILE A 100 -6.55 11.72 9.59
CA ILE A 100 -6.60 10.62 8.62
C ILE A 100 -7.99 10.61 8.00
N SER A 101 -8.10 10.71 6.67
CA SER A 101 -9.38 10.60 5.98
C SER A 101 -9.91 9.16 6.04
N LEU A 102 -9.05 8.20 5.69
CA LEU A 102 -9.39 6.79 5.60
C LEU A 102 -8.28 5.90 6.16
N ARG A 103 -8.66 4.79 6.79
CA ARG A 103 -7.73 3.73 7.21
C ARG A 103 -8.01 2.47 6.41
N ILE A 104 -7.01 1.94 5.74
CA ILE A 104 -7.12 0.75 4.90
C ILE A 104 -6.48 -0.41 5.64
N ASN A 105 -7.26 -1.48 5.88
CA ASN A 105 -6.74 -2.68 6.53
C ASN A 105 -5.85 -3.42 5.53
N SER A 106 -4.60 -3.69 5.89
CA SER A 106 -3.60 -4.14 4.92
C SER A 106 -2.59 -5.12 5.51
N ASN A 107 -2.96 -5.87 6.56
CA ASN A 107 -2.07 -6.83 7.25
C ASN A 107 -1.26 -7.72 6.31
N LEU A 108 -1.92 -8.56 5.51
CA LEU A 108 -1.20 -9.48 4.62
C LEU A 108 -0.48 -8.75 3.48
N TYR A 109 -1.04 -7.64 2.99
CA TYR A 109 -0.46 -6.94 1.86
C TYR A 109 0.81 -6.16 2.24
N ILE A 110 0.82 -5.44 3.36
CA ILE A 110 2.01 -4.75 3.85
C ILE A 110 3.12 -5.74 4.21
N ASN A 111 2.79 -6.86 4.88
CA ASN A 111 3.77 -7.92 5.13
C ASN A 111 4.34 -8.48 3.82
N HIS A 112 3.51 -8.66 2.81
CA HIS A 112 3.95 -9.03 1.47
C HIS A 112 4.88 -7.98 0.85
N LEU A 113 4.59 -6.68 0.96
CA LEU A 113 5.49 -5.63 0.48
C LEU A 113 6.87 -5.67 1.16
N ILE A 114 6.90 -5.92 2.47
CA ILE A 114 8.14 -6.02 3.25
C ILE A 114 8.95 -7.25 2.82
N ASN A 115 8.31 -8.42 2.81
CA ASN A 115 8.98 -9.70 2.60
C ASN A 115 9.36 -9.97 1.13
N ASP A 116 8.51 -9.52 0.19
CA ASP A 116 8.66 -9.86 -1.23
C ASP A 116 9.20 -8.72 -2.08
N PHE A 117 9.06 -7.47 -1.64
CA PHE A 117 9.41 -6.28 -2.43
C PHE A 117 10.39 -5.33 -1.72
N ASN A 118 11.02 -5.79 -0.64
CA ASN A 118 12.06 -5.05 0.09
C ASN A 118 11.59 -3.67 0.59
N PHE A 119 10.31 -3.53 0.96
CA PHE A 119 9.88 -2.35 1.70
C PHE A 119 10.55 -2.35 3.07
N VAL A 120 10.99 -1.18 3.50
CA VAL A 120 11.80 -1.01 4.71
C VAL A 120 10.88 -0.57 5.85
N VAL A 121 11.03 -1.24 6.98
CA VAL A 121 10.36 -0.88 8.23
C VAL A 121 11.30 0.00 9.05
N GLN A 122 10.84 1.19 9.44
CA GLN A 122 11.62 2.17 10.21
C GLN A 122 10.76 2.86 11.26
N GLY A 123 11.24 2.96 12.49
CA GLY A 123 10.52 3.63 13.58
C GLY A 123 10.92 3.08 14.93
N ASN A 124 10.12 3.42 15.94
CA ASN A 124 10.25 2.86 17.28
C ASN A 124 9.34 1.63 17.43
N ASP A 125 9.36 1.00 18.61
CA ASP A 125 8.67 -0.27 18.85
C ASP A 125 7.14 -0.17 18.74
N TYR A 126 6.55 1.02 18.86
CA TYR A 126 5.09 1.21 18.92
C TYR A 126 4.45 1.52 17.56
N VAL A 127 5.06 2.40 16.76
CA VAL A 127 4.61 2.68 15.38
C VAL A 127 5.82 2.68 14.45
N LYS A 128 5.86 1.69 13.57
CA LYS A 128 6.90 1.54 12.57
C LYS A 128 6.37 1.97 11.21
N ASN A 129 6.98 2.97 10.59
CA ASN A 129 6.66 3.34 9.22
C ASN A 129 7.14 2.25 8.26
N VAL A 130 6.37 2.01 7.21
CA VAL A 130 6.76 1.15 6.09
C VAL A 130 6.94 2.03 4.87
N LEU A 131 8.14 2.02 4.30
CA LEU A 131 8.52 2.86 3.16
C LEU A 131 9.02 1.99 2.01
N PRO A 132 8.79 2.38 0.75
CA PRO A 132 9.42 1.72 -0.38
C PRO A 132 10.93 1.89 -0.31
N SER A 133 11.67 0.91 -0.83
CA SER A 133 13.12 1.04 -0.98
C SER A 133 13.43 2.24 -1.88
N LEU A 134 14.49 3.00 -1.60
CA LEU A 134 14.91 4.12 -2.46
C LEU A 134 15.30 3.68 -3.89
N ASN A 135 15.51 2.38 -4.11
CA ASN A 135 15.82 1.81 -5.42
C ASN A 135 14.57 1.21 -6.08
N ASN A 136 13.75 2.06 -6.68
CA ASN A 136 12.50 1.65 -7.33
C ASN A 136 12.71 0.66 -8.48
N THR A 137 13.89 0.69 -9.12
CA THR A 137 14.22 -0.27 -10.18
C THR A 137 14.24 -1.70 -9.65
N THR A 138 14.64 -1.90 -8.39
CA THR A 138 14.63 -3.21 -7.74
C THR A 138 13.22 -3.76 -7.59
N ILE A 139 12.26 -2.95 -7.12
CA ILE A 139 10.86 -3.37 -6.96
C ILE A 139 10.26 -3.80 -8.31
N LEU A 140 10.48 -2.99 -9.34
CA LEU A 140 9.98 -3.28 -10.69
C LEU A 140 10.64 -4.55 -11.29
N SER A 141 11.94 -4.74 -11.09
CA SER A 141 12.63 -5.97 -11.52
C SER A 141 12.09 -7.21 -10.81
N ILE A 142 11.85 -7.14 -9.50
CA ILE A 142 11.21 -8.23 -8.74
C ILE A 142 9.82 -8.54 -9.32
N LEU A 143 9.03 -7.51 -9.60
CA LEU A 143 7.68 -7.65 -10.16
C LEU A 143 7.69 -8.36 -11.52
N ILE A 144 8.55 -7.91 -12.44
CA ILE A 144 8.73 -8.51 -13.78
C ILE A 144 9.20 -9.97 -13.68
N ASN A 145 9.98 -10.30 -12.65
CA ASN A 145 10.41 -11.67 -12.41
C ASN A 145 9.29 -12.55 -11.85
N LYS A 146 8.40 -12.02 -11.00
CA LYS A 146 7.29 -12.76 -10.40
C LYS A 146 6.08 -12.96 -11.32
N ILE A 147 5.81 -12.01 -12.22
CA ILE A 147 4.68 -12.06 -13.15
C ILE A 147 5.12 -12.58 -14.51
N LYS A 148 4.47 -13.63 -15.00
CA LYS A 148 4.73 -14.24 -16.32
C LYS A 148 3.49 -14.25 -17.22
N GLU A 149 2.34 -13.84 -16.67
CA GLU A 149 1.04 -13.86 -17.32
C GLU A 149 0.88 -12.75 -18.38
N ILE A 150 1.69 -11.68 -18.31
CA ILE A 150 1.70 -10.55 -19.26
C ILE A 150 3.13 -10.12 -19.58
N SER A 151 3.32 -9.36 -20.66
CA SER A 151 4.65 -8.92 -21.11
C SER A 151 5.32 -7.96 -20.11
N SER A 152 6.66 -7.94 -20.09
CA SER A 152 7.40 -7.02 -19.23
C SER A 152 7.08 -5.56 -19.50
N ASP A 153 6.79 -5.21 -20.76
CA ASP A 153 6.49 -3.83 -21.13
C ASP A 153 5.09 -3.41 -20.67
N GLU A 154 4.14 -4.34 -20.66
CA GLU A 154 2.82 -4.10 -20.08
C GLU A 154 2.91 -3.93 -18.55
N ILE A 155 3.72 -4.76 -17.86
CA ILE A 155 3.98 -4.60 -16.42
C ILE A 155 4.55 -3.20 -16.14
N LYS A 156 5.56 -2.77 -16.90
CA LYS A 156 6.18 -1.45 -16.75
C LYS A 156 5.14 -0.35 -16.94
N ARG A 157 4.35 -0.41 -18.03
CA ARG A 157 3.32 0.60 -18.34
C ARG A 157 2.38 0.79 -17.16
N VAL A 158 1.78 -0.30 -16.68
CA VAL A 158 0.76 -0.27 -15.60
C VAL A 158 1.39 0.12 -14.27
N PHE A 159 2.62 -0.32 -14.00
CA PHE A 159 3.35 0.09 -12.80
C PHE A 159 3.57 1.60 -12.80
N PHE A 160 4.00 2.17 -13.94
CA PHE A 160 4.22 3.60 -14.06
C PHE A 160 2.93 4.42 -14.07
N GLU A 161 1.79 3.86 -14.47
CA GLU A 161 0.49 4.51 -14.27
C GLU A 161 0.18 4.74 -12.79
N GLY A 162 0.49 3.77 -11.93
CA GLY A 162 0.36 3.92 -10.48
C GLY A 162 1.41 4.83 -9.87
N TRP A 163 2.66 4.69 -10.34
CA TRP A 163 3.79 5.51 -9.92
C TRP A 163 3.56 7.01 -10.12
N ASN A 164 2.92 7.39 -11.22
CA ASN A 164 2.71 8.78 -11.64
C ASN A 164 1.37 9.39 -11.17
N LEU A 165 0.62 8.70 -10.31
CA LEU A 165 -0.61 9.25 -9.71
C LEU A 165 -0.32 10.51 -8.89
#